data_AF-A0A0A9WGC6-F1
#
_entry.id   AF-A0A0A9WGC6-F1
#
_cell.length_a   1.000
_cell.length_b   1.000
_cell.length_c   1.000
_cell.angle_alpha   90.00
_cell.angle_beta   90.00
_cell.angle_gamma   90.00
#
_symmetry.space_group_name_H-M   'P 1'
#
loop_
_entity.id
_entity.type
_entity.pdbx_description
1 polymer ?
#
loop_
_entity_poly.entity_id
_entity_poly.type
_entity_poly.pdbx_seq_one_letter_code
_entity_poly.pdbx_strand_id
1 'polypeptide(L)'
;NIKQVVLNMFREVLQLESLPHIVAVRPLGDPNKQNRPILVTVQGQEDKDAIIRRTPALRNTRIWINQDFTWEIREKRRILLGIRNKIKRSMPAQQVRVVFDKLFLGNEKLVWDEERGLVHRQG
;
A
#
# COMPACT_ATOMS: atom_id res chain seq x y z
N ASN A 1 18.83 17.28 -1.81
CA ASN A 1 19.10 15.82 -1.73
C ASN A 1 17.77 15.08 -1.52
N ILE A 2 17.30 14.29 -2.49
CA ILE A 2 15.97 13.62 -2.45
C ILE A 2 15.84 12.61 -1.30
N LYS A 3 16.93 11.92 -0.95
CA LYS A 3 16.96 10.97 0.17
C LYS A 3 16.62 11.66 1.49
N GLN A 4 17.20 12.85 1.71
CA GLN A 4 16.93 13.62 2.91
C GLN A 4 15.48 14.11 2.98
N VAL A 5 14.89 14.52 1.84
CA VAL A 5 13.48 14.93 1.77
C VAL A 5 12.55 13.78 2.16
N VAL A 6 12.82 12.56 1.67
CA VAL A 6 12.05 11.37 2.04
C VAL A 6 12.18 11.06 3.53
N LEU A 7 13.40 11.12 4.09
CA LEU A 7 13.63 10.89 5.52
C LEU A 7 12.93 11.94 6.40
N ASN A 8 12.95 13.21 6.00
CA ASN A 8 12.24 14.27 6.69
C ASN A 8 10.73 14.03 6.65
N MET A 9 10.17 13.64 5.50
CA MET A 9 8.75 13.28 5.39
C MET A 9 8.38 12.09 6.29
N PHE A 10 9.24 11.07 6.37
CA PHE A 10 9.05 9.94 7.29
C PHE A 10 9.08 10.36 8.77
N ARG A 11 9.95 11.31 9.14
CA ARG A 11 10.03 11.83 10.51
C ARG A 11 8.86 12.75 10.85
N GLU A 12 8.60 13.74 10.01
CA GLU A 12 7.71 14.86 10.32
C GLU A 12 6.25 14.52 10.04
N VAL A 13 5.98 13.80 8.94
CA VAL A 13 4.62 13.48 8.50
C VAL A 13 4.18 12.12 9.01
N LEU A 14 5.01 11.07 8.83
CA LEU A 14 4.67 9.72 9.31
C LEU A 14 4.99 9.51 10.79
N GLN A 15 5.74 10.41 11.42
CA GLN A 15 6.11 10.34 12.83
C GLN A 15 6.74 8.99 13.20
N LEU A 16 7.64 8.51 12.34
CA LEU A 16 8.39 7.28 12.62
C LEU A 16 9.40 7.53 13.74
N GLU A 17 9.31 6.75 14.82
CA GLU A 17 10.25 6.79 15.95
C GLU A 17 11.66 6.37 15.54
N SER A 18 11.74 5.31 14.72
CA SER A 18 12.97 4.86 14.07
C SER A 18 12.87 5.06 12.57
N LEU A 19 13.87 5.70 11.98
CA LEU A 19 13.90 5.93 10.54
C LEU A 19 14.37 4.69 9.79
N PRO A 20 13.68 4.32 8.68
CA PRO A 20 14.01 3.13 7.92
C PRO A 20 15.36 3.26 7.22
N HIS A 21 16.05 2.15 7.02
CA HIS A 21 17.28 2.15 6.24
C HIS A 21 16.96 2.23 4.75
N ILE A 22 17.16 3.42 4.17
CA ILE A 22 16.95 3.66 2.75
C ILE A 22 18.18 3.24 1.93
N VAL A 23 18.00 2.20 1.12
CA VAL A 23 18.98 1.67 0.17
C VAL A 23 19.09 2.58 -1.06
N ALA A 24 17.95 2.95 -1.64
CA ALA A 24 17.92 3.78 -2.84
C ALA A 24 16.68 4.68 -2.90
N VAL A 25 16.83 5.84 -3.55
CA VAL A 25 15.71 6.77 -3.84
C VAL A 25 15.87 7.28 -5.26
N ARG A 26 14.84 7.12 -6.08
CA ARG A 26 14.84 7.66 -7.44
C ARG A 26 13.45 8.14 -7.86
N PRO A 27 13.34 9.27 -8.58
CA PRO A 27 12.10 9.66 -9.21
C PRO A 27 11.78 8.71 -10.38
N LEU A 28 10.49 8.44 -10.58
CA LEU A 28 9.97 7.62 -11.67
C LEU A 28 9.46 8.49 -12.83
N GLY A 29 9.40 7.90 -14.02
CA GLY A 29 8.87 8.55 -15.22
C GLY A 29 9.76 9.63 -15.81
N ASP A 30 9.18 10.40 -16.73
CA ASP A 30 9.83 11.44 -17.54
C ASP A 30 10.51 12.52 -16.68
N PRO A 31 11.82 12.80 -16.87
CA PRO A 31 12.55 13.87 -16.19
C PRO A 31 11.92 15.27 -16.28
N ASN A 32 11.19 15.56 -17.36
CA ASN A 32 10.60 16.88 -17.61
C ASN A 32 9.23 17.07 -16.95
N LYS A 33 8.61 16.00 -16.44
CA LYS A 33 7.32 16.10 -15.76
C LYS A 33 7.47 16.62 -14.34
N GLN A 34 6.55 17.49 -13.94
CA GLN A 34 6.38 17.88 -12.53
C GLN A 34 5.70 16.76 -11.73
N ASN A 35 5.89 16.76 -10.40
CA ASN A 35 5.24 15.83 -9.46
C ASN A 35 5.43 14.34 -9.78
N ARG A 36 6.68 13.97 -10.09
CA ARG A 36 7.05 12.58 -10.36
C ARG A 36 6.95 11.73 -9.10
N PRO A 37 6.35 10.52 -9.17
CA PRO A 37 6.39 9.57 -8.07
C PRO A 37 7.84 9.24 -7.70
N ILE A 38 8.10 9.01 -6.42
CA ILE A 38 9.42 8.65 -5.92
C ILE A 38 9.39 7.17 -5.54
N LEU A 39 10.27 6.37 -6.14
CA LEU A 39 10.52 5.01 -5.70
C LEU A 39 11.55 5.03 -4.58
N VAL A 40 11.17 4.45 -3.44
CA VAL A 40 12.03 4.31 -2.26
C VAL A 40 12.25 2.82 -2.03
N THR A 41 13.52 2.40 -2.08
CA THR A 41 13.94 1.04 -1.73
C THR A 41 14.47 1.05 -0.30
N VAL A 42 13.86 0.24 0.57
CA VAL A 42 14.28 0.04 1.96
C VAL A 42 14.95 -1.32 2.14
N GLN A 43 15.74 -1.48 3.19
CA GLN A 43 16.55 -2.68 3.41
C GLN A 43 15.70 -3.92 3.71
N GLY A 44 14.68 -3.77 4.55
CA GLY A 44 13.92 -4.90 5.09
C GLY A 44 12.41 -4.75 4.98
N GLN A 45 11.71 -5.89 5.13
CA GLN A 45 10.25 -5.90 5.20
C GLN A 45 9.74 -5.19 6.46
N GLU A 46 10.48 -5.22 7.56
CA GLU A 46 10.13 -4.52 8.81
C GLU A 46 10.04 -3.01 8.63
N ASP A 47 11.05 -2.40 7.97
CA ASP A 47 11.05 -0.98 7.59
C ASP A 47 9.83 -0.63 6.74
N LYS A 48 9.55 -1.49 5.74
CA LYS A 48 8.41 -1.33 4.86
C LYS A 48 7.09 -1.38 5.62
N ASP A 49 6.94 -2.34 6.54
CA ASP A 49 5.74 -2.49 7.35
C ASP A 49 5.55 -1.32 8.32
N ALA A 50 6.63 -0.81 8.93
CA ALA A 50 6.61 0.37 9.78
C ALA A 50 6.09 1.61 9.03
N ILE A 51 6.57 1.85 7.80
CA ILE A 51 6.09 2.92 6.93
C ILE A 51 4.60 2.71 6.62
N ILE A 52 4.21 1.53 6.15
CA ILE A 52 2.85 1.25 5.69
C ILE A 52 1.82 1.38 6.84
N ARG A 53 2.16 0.92 8.05
CA ARG A 53 1.30 1.05 9.23
C ARG A 53 1.00 2.51 9.59
N ARG A 54 1.89 3.45 9.26
CA ARG A 54 1.75 4.88 9.56
C ARG A 54 1.15 5.71 8.42
N THR A 55 0.89 5.10 7.26
CA THR A 55 0.21 5.79 6.14
C THR A 55 -1.16 6.40 6.47
N PRO A 56 -1.94 5.97 7.48
CA PRO A 56 -3.13 6.71 7.89
C PRO A 56 -2.85 8.17 8.31
N ALA A 57 -1.65 8.49 8.78
CA ALA A 57 -1.22 9.86 9.10
C ALA A 57 -1.17 10.77 7.86
N LEU A 58 -1.12 10.18 6.66
CA LEU A 58 -1.19 10.91 5.39
C LEU A 58 -2.62 11.37 5.04
N ARG A 59 -3.63 10.97 5.81
CA ARG A 59 -5.01 11.44 5.59
C ARG A 59 -5.03 12.97 5.69
N ASN A 60 -5.68 13.61 4.73
CA ASN A 60 -5.74 15.08 4.57
C ASN A 60 -4.42 15.75 4.14
N THR A 61 -3.37 14.97 3.88
CA THR A 61 -2.21 15.47 3.13
C THR A 61 -2.44 15.31 1.62
N ARG A 62 -1.57 15.94 0.82
CA ARG A 62 -1.49 15.71 -0.64
C ARG A 62 -0.42 14.67 -1.01
N ILE A 63 -0.11 13.77 -0.08
CA ILE A 63 0.93 12.75 -0.20
C ILE A 63 0.27 11.37 -0.15
N TRP A 64 0.68 10.49 -1.06
CA TRP A 64 0.24 9.11 -1.09
C TRP A 64 1.45 8.19 -1.12
N ILE A 65 1.43 7.15 -0.29
CA ILE A 65 2.40 6.07 -0.31
C ILE A 65 1.67 4.81 -0.73
N ASN A 66 2.16 4.19 -1.80
CA ASN A 66 1.71 2.89 -2.27
C ASN A 66 2.91 1.95 -2.32
N GLN A 67 2.67 0.67 -2.03
CA GLN A 67 3.70 -0.34 -2.24
C GLN A 67 3.85 -0.62 -3.74
N ASP A 68 5.10 -0.83 -4.18
CA ASP A 68 5.39 -1.27 -5.54
C ASP A 68 5.19 -2.79 -5.64
N PHE A 69 4.07 -3.18 -6.23
CA PHE A 69 3.70 -4.58 -6.43
C PHE A 69 4.03 -5.04 -7.85
N THR A 70 4.25 -6.35 -8.04
CA THR A 70 4.33 -6.94 -9.38
C THR A 70 2.99 -6.81 -10.11
N TRP A 71 3.01 -6.98 -11.44
CA TRP A 71 1.81 -6.89 -12.27
C TRP A 71 0.69 -7.82 -11.78
N GLU A 72 1.04 -9.07 -11.48
CA GLU A 72 0.11 -10.11 -11.04
C GLU A 72 -0.60 -9.71 -9.74
N ILE A 73 0.15 -9.17 -8.77
CA ILE A 73 -0.40 -8.69 -7.51
C ILE A 73 -1.28 -7.45 -7.72
N ARG A 74 -0.87 -6.52 -8.60
CA ARG A 74 -1.66 -5.33 -8.92
C ARG A 74 -3.02 -5.71 -9.52
N GLU A 75 -3.04 -6.69 -10.41
CA GLU A 75 -4.28 -7.12 -11.07
C GLU A 75 -5.24 -7.79 -10.07
N LYS A 76 -4.74 -8.72 -9.24
CA LYS A 76 -5.55 -9.29 -8.14
C LYS A 76 -6.08 -8.20 -7.22
N ARG A 77 -5.25 -7.23 -6.84
CA ARG A 77 -5.67 -6.08 -6.01
C ARG A 77 -6.75 -5.24 -6.66
N ARG A 78 -6.66 -4.97 -7.96
CA ARG A 78 -7.66 -4.20 -8.72
C ARG A 78 -9.04 -4.86 -8.59
N ILE A 79 -9.09 -6.18 -8.78
CA ILE A 79 -10.33 -6.97 -8.66
C ILE A 79 -10.85 -6.95 -7.22
N LEU A 80 -10.00 -7.23 -6.24
CA LEU A 80 -10.39 -7.25 -4.82
C LEU A 80 -10.85 -5.89 -4.30
N LEU A 81 -10.26 -4.79 -4.77
CA LEU A 81 -10.72 -3.44 -4.48
C LEU A 81 -12.11 -3.17 -5.06
N GLY A 82 -12.38 -3.69 -6.26
CA GLY A 82 -13.72 -3.66 -6.87
C GLY A 82 -14.76 -4.40 -6.01
N ILE A 83 -14.42 -5.61 -5.55
CA ILE A 83 -15.28 -6.42 -4.66
C ILE A 83 -15.51 -5.71 -3.33
N ARG A 84 -14.44 -5.20 -2.70
CA ARG A 84 -14.51 -4.40 -1.46
C ARG A 84 -15.49 -3.24 -1.61
N ASN A 85 -15.43 -2.50 -2.71
CA ASN A 85 -16.30 -1.35 -2.93
C ASN A 85 -17.77 -1.78 -3.07
N LYS A 86 -18.05 -2.91 -3.72
CA LYS A 86 -19.41 -3.48 -3.79
C LYS A 86 -19.93 -3.87 -2.40
N ILE A 87 -19.12 -4.59 -1.60
CA ILE A 87 -19.48 -4.99 -0.22
C ILE A 87 -19.74 -3.75 0.65
N LYS A 88 -18.90 -2.72 0.57
CA LYS A 88 -19.11 -1.49 1.35
C LYS A 88 -20.39 -0.74 0.99
N ARG A 89 -20.86 -0.86 -0.24
CA ARG A 89 -22.12 -0.25 -0.69
C ARG A 89 -23.34 -1.04 -0.23
N SER A 90 -23.29 -2.37 -0.27
CA SER A 90 -24.41 -3.23 0.15
C SER A 90 -24.47 -3.46 1.66
N MET A 91 -23.31 -3.51 2.33
CA MET A 91 -23.16 -3.84 3.75
C MET A 91 -22.19 -2.84 4.42
N PRO A 92 -22.62 -1.60 4.70
CA PRO A 92 -21.73 -0.55 5.21
C PRO A 92 -21.12 -0.85 6.59
N ALA A 93 -21.83 -1.62 7.42
CA ALA A 93 -21.36 -2.02 8.75
C ALA A 93 -20.24 -3.09 8.69
N GLN A 94 -20.05 -3.75 7.56
CA GLN A 94 -19.10 -4.86 7.45
C GLN A 94 -17.66 -4.36 7.36
N GLN A 95 -16.79 -4.86 8.23
CA GLN A 95 -15.37 -4.55 8.17
C GLN A 95 -14.72 -5.29 7.00
N VAL A 96 -14.41 -4.55 5.93
CA VAL A 96 -13.76 -5.09 4.73
C VAL A 96 -12.51 -4.31 4.32
N ARG A 97 -11.38 -5.01 4.21
CA ARG A 97 -10.06 -4.45 3.88
C ARG A 97 -9.31 -5.32 2.88
N VAL A 98 -8.53 -4.69 2.00
CA VAL A 98 -7.62 -5.38 1.08
C VAL A 98 -6.20 -5.17 1.56
N VAL A 99 -5.49 -6.26 1.86
CA VAL A 99 -4.09 -6.25 2.32
C VAL A 99 -3.29 -7.15 1.38
N PHE A 100 -2.25 -6.60 0.77
CA PHE A 100 -1.50 -7.27 -0.30
C PHE A 100 -2.46 -7.82 -1.38
N ASP A 101 -2.43 -9.11 -1.69
CA ASP A 101 -3.29 -9.80 -2.65
C ASP A 101 -4.54 -10.48 -2.03
N LYS A 102 -4.93 -10.07 -0.81
CA LYS A 102 -6.01 -10.73 -0.05
C LYS A 102 -7.08 -9.75 0.39
N LEU A 103 -8.31 -10.23 0.44
CA LEU A 103 -9.47 -9.51 0.97
C LEU A 103 -9.83 -10.10 2.33
N PHE A 104 -9.92 -9.24 3.33
CA PHE A 104 -10.35 -9.61 4.68
C PHE A 104 -11.76 -9.10 4.91
N LEU A 105 -12.66 -10.00 5.30
CA LEU A 105 -14.05 -9.73 5.64
C LEU A 105 -14.27 -10.14 7.11
N GLY A 106 -14.16 -9.19 8.03
CA GLY A 106 -14.00 -9.50 9.45
C GLY A 106 -12.74 -10.35 9.67
N ASN A 107 -12.91 -11.55 10.20
CA ASN A 107 -11.83 -12.52 10.42
C ASN A 107 -11.58 -13.44 9.21
N GLU A 108 -12.44 -13.39 8.19
CA GLU A 108 -12.33 -14.26 7.03
C GLU A 108 -11.31 -13.74 6.02
N LYS A 109 -10.46 -14.64 5.52
CA LYS A 109 -9.43 -14.36 4.53
C LYS A 109 -9.81 -14.97 3.18
N LEU A 110 -10.02 -14.09 2.20
CA LEU A 110 -10.40 -14.44 0.84
C LEU A 110 -9.27 -14.08 -0.13
N VAL A 111 -9.07 -14.92 -1.15
CA VAL A 111 -8.06 -14.73 -2.19
C VAL A 111 -8.74 -14.79 -3.56
N TRP A 112 -8.23 -14.02 -4.52
CA TRP A 112 -8.67 -14.14 -5.91
C TRP A 112 -7.88 -15.22 -6.64
N ASP A 113 -8.60 -16.20 -7.15
CA ASP A 113 -8.16 -17.24 -8.05
C ASP A 113 -8.70 -16.95 -9.47
N GLU A 114 -7.89 -17.20 -10.50
CA GLU A 114 -8.27 -16.85 -11.88
C GLU A 114 -9.36 -17.76 -12.45
N GLU A 115 -9.38 -19.03 -12.05
CA GLU A 115 -10.37 -20.00 -12.52
C GLU A 115 -11.61 -20.01 -11.64
N ARG A 116 -11.42 -19.93 -10.32
CA ARG A 116 -12.48 -20.12 -9.32
C ARG A 116 -13.06 -18.82 -8.78
N GLY A 117 -12.46 -17.68 -9.09
CA GLY A 117 -12.86 -16.37 -8.58
C GLY A 117 -12.49 -16.20 -7.10
N LEU A 118 -13.41 -15.65 -6.29
CA LEU A 118 -13.13 -15.35 -4.89
C LEU A 118 -13.24 -16.62 -4.03
N VAL A 119 -12.10 -17.13 -3.56
CA VAL A 119 -12.02 -18.38 -2.78
C VAL A 119 -11.70 -18.10 -1.31
N HIS A 120 -12.30 -18.92 -0.43
CA HIS A 120 -11.95 -18.96 0.98
C HIS A 120 -10.69 -19.79 1.18
N ARG A 121 -9.68 -19.23 1.85
CA ARG A 121 -8.47 -19.97 2.19
C ARG A 121 -8.37 -20.06 3.70
N GLN A 122 -8.95 -21.12 4.27
CA GLN A 122 -8.66 -21.54 5.63
C GLN A 122 -7.13 -21.69 5.74
N GLY A 123 -6.56 -20.96 6.71
CA GLY A 123 -5.13 -20.98 6.97
C GLY A 123 -4.72 -22.28 7.63
#